data_AF-W4VAU6-F1
#
_entry.id   AF-W4VAU6-F1
#
_cell.length_a   1.000
_cell.length_b   1.000
_cell.length_c   1.000
_cell.angle_alpha   90.00
_cell.angle_beta   90.00
_cell.angle_gamma   90.00
#
_symmetry.space_group_name_H-M   'P 1'
#
loop_
_entity.id
_entity.type
_entity.pdbx_description
1 polymer ?
#
loop_
_entity_poly.entity_id
_entity_poly.type
_entity_poly.pdbx_seq_one_letter_code
_entity_poly.pdbx_strand_id
1 'polypeptide(L)'
;MKKKILSTFIVLSIVTFQFLCFGELFFRGYSDVYAWSQTAIGDVNADGVINSSDYSLMKRYILRFITDFPADDDMWVGDVNGDNVINSTDYNYLKRYLLRMINEFPKNSNTPAPTFTPTPTPTPTLHQRLHQRRLALLLQALKRAITVTDIFLPELQNRN
;
A
#
# COMPACT_ATOMS: atom_id res chain seq x y z
N MET A 1 60.19 3.70 10.78
CA MET A 1 58.94 2.90 10.91
C MET A 1 57.72 3.73 11.33
N LYS A 2 57.86 4.65 12.31
CA LYS A 2 56.75 5.49 12.82
C LYS A 2 56.02 6.37 11.77
N LYS A 3 56.73 6.90 10.76
CA LYS A 3 56.15 7.75 9.70
C LYS A 3 55.23 6.99 8.72
N LYS A 4 55.50 5.71 8.45
CA LYS A 4 54.68 4.86 7.56
C LYS A 4 53.36 4.47 8.24
N ILE A 5 53.44 4.16 9.54
CA ILE A 5 52.29 3.84 10.39
C ILE A 5 51.36 5.07 10.51
N LEU A 6 51.92 6.26 10.70
CA LEU A 6 51.11 7.50 10.76
C LEU A 6 50.37 7.77 9.43
N SER A 7 51.04 7.54 8.29
CA SER A 7 50.43 7.73 6.96
C SER A 7 49.26 6.79 6.70
N THR A 8 49.32 5.54 7.17
CA THR A 8 48.24 4.57 6.96
C THR A 8 47.00 4.91 7.77
N PHE A 9 47.17 5.44 8.99
CA PHE A 9 46.04 5.88 9.81
C PHE A 9 45.33 7.10 9.21
N ILE A 10 46.08 8.04 8.61
CA ILE A 10 45.51 9.22 7.95
C ILE A 10 44.68 8.80 6.72
N VAL A 11 45.22 7.92 5.87
CA VAL A 11 44.50 7.45 4.68
C VAL A 11 43.25 6.65 5.07
N LEU A 12 43.33 5.79 6.09
CA LEU A 12 42.18 5.04 6.60
C LEU A 12 41.07 5.98 7.11
N SER A 13 41.45 7.04 7.84
CA SER A 13 40.48 8.04 8.34
C SER A 13 39.82 8.83 7.22
N ILE A 14 40.52 9.11 6.12
CA ILE A 14 39.95 9.82 4.98
C ILE A 14 38.98 8.91 4.23
N VAL A 15 39.34 7.64 3.99
CA VAL A 15 38.47 6.69 3.28
C VAL A 15 37.19 6.40 4.07
N THR A 16 37.28 6.23 5.39
CA THR A 16 36.09 6.03 6.23
C THR A 16 35.21 7.29 6.31
N PHE A 17 35.82 8.48 6.36
CA PHE A 17 35.08 9.74 6.33
C PHE A 17 34.34 9.94 5.00
N GLN A 18 34.93 9.55 3.85
CA GLN A 18 34.24 9.57 2.57
C GLN A 18 33.03 8.62 2.55
N PHE A 19 33.16 7.42 3.13
CA PHE A 19 32.05 6.47 3.20
C PHE A 19 30.91 6.95 4.12
N LEU A 20 31.25 7.59 5.25
CA LEU A 20 30.27 8.15 6.18
C LEU A 20 29.62 9.43 5.64
N CYS A 21 30.36 10.32 4.98
CA CYS A 21 29.79 11.53 4.35
C CYS A 21 28.97 11.23 3.08
N PHE A 22 29.34 10.20 2.31
CA PHE A 22 28.60 9.84 1.10
C PHE A 22 27.26 9.14 1.45
N GLY A 23 27.21 8.39 2.55
CA GLY A 23 25.98 7.74 3.04
C GLY A 23 24.86 8.73 3.40
N GLU A 24 25.19 9.86 4.02
CA GLU A 24 24.23 10.90 4.42
C GLU A 24 23.58 11.60 3.21
N LEU A 25 24.31 11.77 2.11
CA LEU A 25 23.78 12.35 0.87
C LEU A 25 22.99 11.33 0.04
N PHE A 26 23.32 10.03 0.14
CA PHE A 26 22.61 8.97 -0.56
C PHE A 26 21.26 8.64 0.10
N PHE A 27 21.18 8.68 1.43
CA PHE A 27 19.93 8.44 2.16
C PHE A 27 18.91 9.58 2.02
N ARG A 28 19.40 10.82 1.88
CA ARG A 28 18.54 12.01 1.76
C ARG A 28 17.86 12.12 0.39
N GLY A 29 18.34 11.42 -0.65
CA GLY A 29 17.66 11.32 -1.95
C GLY A 29 16.72 10.12 -2.07
N TYR A 30 16.74 9.20 -1.10
CA TYR A 30 15.91 7.99 -1.11
C TYR A 30 14.58 8.17 -0.35
N SER A 31 14.48 9.22 0.49
CA SER A 31 13.30 9.54 1.29
C SER A 31 12.13 10.13 0.48
N ASP A 32 12.41 10.71 -0.67
CA ASP A 32 11.40 11.47 -1.43
C ASP A 32 10.52 10.54 -2.30
N VAL A 33 10.95 9.28 -2.45
CA VAL A 33 10.27 8.23 -3.23
C VAL A 33 9.21 7.48 -2.38
N TYR A 34 9.20 7.64 -1.05
CA TYR A 34 8.17 7.05 -0.17
C TYR A 34 7.24 8.09 0.47
N ALA A 35 7.25 9.33 -0.04
CA ALA A 35 6.10 10.18 0.16
C ALA A 35 4.91 9.45 -0.50
N TRP A 36 3.95 9.02 0.31
CA TRP A 36 2.66 8.57 -0.18
C TRP A 36 2.10 9.74 -0.96
N SER A 37 2.28 9.71 -2.28
CA SER A 37 1.79 10.75 -3.17
C SER A 37 0.29 10.81 -2.92
N GLN A 38 -0.16 11.86 -2.24
CA GLN A 38 -1.57 12.06 -2.03
C GLN A 38 -2.18 12.30 -3.40
N THR A 39 -2.72 11.24 -3.99
CA THR A 39 -3.19 11.24 -5.39
C THR A 39 -4.19 12.37 -5.57
N ALA A 40 -4.02 13.17 -6.62
CA ALA A 40 -4.89 14.31 -6.84
C ALA A 40 -6.31 13.82 -7.17
N ILE A 41 -7.33 14.56 -6.72
CA ILE A 41 -8.71 14.29 -7.11
C ILE A 41 -8.81 14.46 -8.64
N GLY A 42 -9.31 13.44 -9.34
CA GLY A 42 -9.38 13.38 -10.80
C GLY A 42 -8.16 12.79 -11.51
N ASP A 43 -7.07 12.49 -10.80
CA ASP A 43 -5.90 11.75 -11.32
C ASP A 43 -6.11 10.25 -11.06
N VAL A 44 -6.74 9.58 -12.01
CA VAL A 44 -7.19 8.18 -11.82
C VAL A 44 -6.09 7.17 -12.12
N ASN A 45 -5.01 7.57 -12.78
CA ASN A 45 -3.85 6.70 -13.02
C ASN A 45 -2.67 6.98 -12.09
N ALA A 46 -2.80 7.95 -11.16
CA ALA A 46 -1.78 8.36 -10.21
C ALA A 46 -0.46 8.80 -10.87
N ASP A 47 -0.53 9.40 -12.07
CA ASP A 47 0.65 9.92 -12.78
C ASP A 47 1.02 11.35 -12.36
N GLY A 48 0.22 11.97 -11.48
CA GLY A 48 0.42 13.31 -10.95
C GLY A 48 -0.15 14.43 -11.83
N VAL A 49 -0.78 14.11 -12.97
CA VAL A 49 -1.27 15.11 -13.93
C VAL A 49 -2.65 14.75 -14.46
N ILE A 50 -3.65 15.57 -14.11
CA ILE A 50 -5.02 15.40 -14.63
C ILE A 50 -5.08 15.78 -16.12
N ASN A 51 -5.22 14.79 -17.01
CA ASN A 51 -5.19 14.98 -18.45
C ASN A 51 -6.20 14.08 -19.21
N SER A 52 -6.07 13.99 -20.54
CA SER A 52 -6.96 13.20 -21.39
C SER A 52 -6.93 11.69 -21.10
N SER A 53 -5.84 11.20 -20.51
CA SER A 53 -5.68 9.81 -20.11
C SER A 53 -6.68 9.45 -19.03
N ASP A 54 -6.80 10.28 -17.99
CA ASP A 54 -7.78 10.13 -16.91
C ASP A 54 -9.21 10.14 -17.43
N TYR A 55 -9.50 11.07 -18.34
CA TYR A 55 -10.79 11.14 -19.00
C TYR A 55 -11.14 9.86 -19.77
N SER A 56 -10.14 9.29 -20.46
CA SER A 56 -10.32 8.03 -21.20
C SER A 56 -10.52 6.84 -20.26
N LEU A 57 -9.81 6.80 -19.13
CA LEU A 57 -9.94 5.76 -18.10
C LEU A 57 -11.29 5.85 -17.39
N MET A 58 -11.72 7.04 -16.99
CA MET A 58 -13.03 7.28 -16.41
C MET A 58 -14.16 6.77 -17.33
N LYS A 59 -14.06 7.04 -18.64
CA LYS A 59 -15.00 6.50 -19.63
C LYS A 59 -15.00 4.97 -19.65
N ARG A 60 -13.82 4.34 -19.64
CA ARG A 60 -13.69 2.87 -19.64
C ARG A 60 -14.28 2.27 -18.37
N TYR A 61 -14.08 2.90 -17.22
CA TYR A 61 -14.62 2.49 -15.93
C TYR A 61 -16.15 2.53 -15.91
N ILE A 62 -16.76 3.65 -16.32
CA ILE A 62 -18.22 3.80 -16.39
C ILE A 62 -18.84 2.78 -17.36
N LEU A 63 -18.17 2.49 -18.47
CA LEU A 63 -18.59 1.48 -19.44
C LEU A 63 -18.26 0.03 -19.02
N ARG A 64 -17.64 -0.16 -17.85
CA ARG A 64 -17.22 -1.47 -17.30
C ARG A 64 -16.25 -2.24 -18.18
N PHE A 65 -15.46 -1.54 -19.00
CA PHE A 65 -14.32 -2.14 -19.68
C PHE A 65 -13.15 -2.42 -18.74
N ILE A 66 -13.06 -1.64 -17.66
CA ILE A 66 -12.19 -1.87 -16.52
C ILE A 66 -13.07 -1.87 -15.26
N THR A 67 -12.68 -2.64 -14.26
CA THR A 67 -13.38 -2.73 -12.97
C THR A 67 -12.82 -1.79 -11.92
N ASP A 68 -11.53 -1.44 -12.05
CA ASP A 68 -10.76 -0.67 -11.08
C ASP A 68 -9.83 0.29 -11.83
N PHE A 69 -9.47 1.40 -11.20
CA PHE A 69 -8.47 2.31 -11.75
C PHE A 69 -7.03 1.86 -11.44
N PRO A 70 -6.01 2.40 -12.15
CA PRO A 70 -4.62 2.17 -11.79
C PRO A 70 -4.20 2.80 -10.45
N ALA A 71 -4.89 3.86 -10.00
CA ALA A 71 -4.69 4.44 -8.68
C ALA A 71 -5.26 3.54 -7.56
N ASP A 72 -4.71 3.64 -6.35
CA ASP A 72 -5.06 2.75 -5.23
C ASP A 72 -6.49 2.94 -4.68
N ASP A 73 -6.99 4.19 -4.67
CA ASP A 73 -8.32 4.52 -4.12
C ASP A 73 -9.21 5.15 -5.20
N ASP A 74 -9.95 4.27 -5.88
CA ASP A 74 -10.93 4.62 -6.91
C ASP A 74 -11.91 5.71 -6.47
N MET A 75 -12.41 5.63 -5.23
CA MET A 75 -13.40 6.58 -4.71
C MET A 75 -12.75 7.93 -4.39
N TRP A 76 -11.51 7.93 -3.92
CA TRP A 76 -10.78 9.17 -3.69
C TRP A 76 -10.54 9.93 -5.00
N VAL A 77 -10.05 9.25 -6.04
CA VAL A 77 -9.66 9.88 -7.31
C VAL A 77 -10.82 10.07 -8.28
N GLY A 78 -11.78 9.15 -8.28
CA GLY A 78 -12.83 9.06 -9.30
C GLY A 78 -14.13 9.78 -8.96
N ASP A 79 -14.52 9.86 -7.69
CA ASP A 79 -15.63 10.70 -7.23
C ASP A 79 -15.09 12.12 -7.03
N VAL A 80 -15.26 12.96 -8.05
CA VAL A 80 -14.71 14.32 -8.09
C VAL A 80 -15.72 15.36 -7.59
N ASN A 81 -17.01 15.02 -7.57
CA ASN A 81 -18.05 15.89 -7.04
C ASN A 81 -18.35 15.65 -5.55
N GLY A 82 -17.86 14.55 -4.97
CA GLY A 82 -17.97 14.20 -3.56
C GLY A 82 -19.31 13.56 -3.18
N ASP A 83 -20.04 12.96 -4.14
CA ASP A 83 -21.34 12.33 -3.87
C ASP A 83 -21.24 10.84 -3.47
N ASN A 84 -20.02 10.31 -3.36
CA ASN A 84 -19.67 8.92 -3.11
C ASN A 84 -20.12 7.94 -4.22
N VAL A 85 -20.35 8.42 -5.44
CA VAL A 85 -20.76 7.60 -6.58
C VAL A 85 -20.00 7.98 -7.84
N ILE A 86 -19.08 7.13 -8.28
CA ILE A 86 -18.36 7.33 -9.55
C ILE A 86 -19.30 7.07 -10.73
N ASN A 87 -19.69 8.12 -11.46
CA ASN A 87 -20.63 8.00 -12.58
C ASN A 87 -20.37 9.04 -13.70
N SER A 88 -21.34 9.17 -14.63
CA SER A 88 -21.25 10.12 -15.74
C SER A 88 -21.12 11.59 -15.33
N THR A 89 -21.49 11.92 -14.09
CA THR A 89 -21.35 13.25 -13.51
C THR A 89 -19.88 13.60 -13.33
N ASP A 90 -19.09 12.70 -12.74
CA ASP A 90 -17.64 12.85 -12.57
C ASP A 90 -16.92 12.97 -13.90
N TYR A 91 -17.31 12.15 -14.87
CA TYR A 91 -16.82 12.23 -16.25
C TYR A 91 -17.07 13.61 -16.88
N ASN A 92 -18.23 14.22 -16.61
CA ASN A 92 -18.54 15.55 -17.10
C ASN A 92 -17.73 16.64 -16.37
N TYR A 93 -17.46 16.47 -15.09
CA TYR A 93 -16.56 17.37 -14.35
C TYR A 93 -15.13 17.30 -14.89
N LEU A 94 -14.57 16.11 -15.13
CA LEU A 94 -13.29 15.92 -15.81
C LEU A 94 -13.26 16.64 -17.17
N LYS A 95 -14.32 16.50 -17.98
CA LYS A 95 -14.44 17.22 -19.26
C LYS A 95 -14.37 18.74 -19.07
N ARG A 96 -15.12 19.28 -18.11
CA ARG A 96 -15.14 20.72 -17.81
C ARG A 96 -13.77 21.22 -17.34
N TYR A 97 -13.07 20.42 -16.54
CA TYR A 97 -11.74 20.73 -16.05
C TYR A 97 -10.72 20.79 -17.21
N LEU A 98 -10.69 19.77 -18.07
CA LEU A 98 -9.80 19.73 -19.24
C LEU A 98 -10.06 20.88 -20.23
N LEU A 99 -11.32 21.33 -20.33
CA LEU A 99 -11.72 22.49 -21.14
C LEU A 99 -11.52 23.84 -20.42
N ARG A 100 -10.95 23.84 -19.20
CA ARG A 100 -10.74 25.02 -18.36
C ARG A 100 -12.01 25.82 -18.08
N MET A 101 -13.16 25.14 -18.07
CA MET A 101 -14.45 25.74 -17.67
C MET A 101 -14.56 25.84 -16.14
N ILE A 102 -13.85 24.97 -15.43
CA ILE A 102 -13.67 24.98 -13.98
C ILE A 102 -12.17 24.87 -13.68
N ASN A 103 -11.73 25.50 -12.60
CA ASN A 103 -10.33 25.47 -12.18
C ASN A 103 -10.04 24.39 -11.13
N GLU A 104 -11.09 23.91 -10.46
CA GLU A 104 -11.02 22.93 -9.38
C GLU A 104 -12.28 22.06 -9.39
N PHE A 105 -12.18 20.88 -8.79
CA PHE A 105 -13.31 19.98 -8.62
C PHE A 105 -14.13 20.36 -7.38
N PRO A 106 -15.45 20.05 -7.35
CA PRO A 106 -16.28 20.37 -6.18
C PRO A 106 -15.85 19.68 -4.88
N LYS A 107 -15.21 18.51 -4.95
CA LYS A 107 -14.67 17.81 -3.79
C LYS A 107 -13.40 18.49 -3.29
N ASN A 108 -13.42 18.90 -2.01
CA ASN A 108 -12.29 19.58 -1.37
C ASN A 108 -11.24 18.58 -0.82
N SER A 109 -9.96 18.87 -1.05
CA SER A 109 -8.81 18.16 -0.47
C SER A 109 -8.52 18.51 1.00
N ASN A 110 -9.18 19.53 1.56
CA ASN A 110 -9.09 19.94 2.97
C ASN A 110 -9.89 19.04 3.92
N THR A 111 -10.60 18.05 3.39
CA THR A 111 -11.05 16.91 4.18
C THR A 111 -9.78 16.26 4.76
N PRO A 112 -9.66 16.06 6.09
CA PRO A 112 -8.46 15.43 6.65
C PRO A 112 -8.17 14.18 5.82
N ALA A 113 -6.92 14.11 5.31
CA ALA A 113 -6.40 12.96 4.57
C ALA A 113 -7.01 11.71 5.18
N PRO A 114 -7.58 10.79 4.38
CA PRO A 114 -8.34 9.66 4.89
C PRO A 114 -7.53 9.12 6.06
N THR A 115 -8.09 9.27 7.26
CA THR A 115 -7.50 8.63 8.40
C THR A 115 -7.45 7.20 7.94
N PHE A 116 -6.26 6.62 7.81
CA PHE A 116 -6.07 5.18 7.74
C PHE A 116 -6.64 4.66 9.05
N THR A 117 -7.95 4.65 9.12
CA THR A 117 -8.75 3.97 10.10
C THR A 117 -8.39 2.56 9.72
N PRO A 118 -7.56 1.85 10.52
CA PRO A 118 -7.16 0.50 10.17
C PRO A 118 -8.46 -0.20 9.81
N THR A 119 -8.59 -0.60 8.54
CA THR A 119 -9.83 -1.12 7.96
C THR A 119 -10.51 -1.93 9.04
N PRO A 120 -11.69 -1.52 9.58
CA PRO A 120 -12.31 -2.29 10.64
C PRO A 120 -12.38 -3.69 10.11
N THR A 121 -11.61 -4.60 10.73
CA THR A 121 -11.28 -5.91 10.17
C THR A 121 -12.53 -6.45 9.51
N PRO A 122 -12.53 -6.66 8.18
CA PRO A 122 -13.77 -6.88 7.44
C PRO A 122 -14.51 -7.97 8.17
N THR A 123 -15.67 -7.61 8.74
CA THR A 123 -16.42 -8.52 9.59
C THR A 123 -16.71 -9.72 8.70
N PRO A 124 -16.11 -10.90 8.97
CA PRO A 124 -16.12 -11.97 7.99
C PRO A 124 -17.58 -12.31 7.70
N THR A 125 -17.94 -12.36 6.42
CA THR A 125 -19.27 -12.76 5.99
C THR A 125 -19.60 -14.15 6.53
N LEU A 126 -20.88 -14.51 6.67
CA LEU A 126 -21.28 -15.80 7.26
C LEU A 126 -20.58 -17.00 6.60
N HIS A 127 -20.41 -16.95 5.27
CA HIS A 127 -19.64 -17.95 4.53
C HIS A 127 -18.16 -17.99 4.95
N GLN A 128 -17.53 -16.83 5.10
CA GLN A 128 -16.13 -16.70 5.55
C GLN A 128 -15.95 -17.14 7.01
N ARG A 129 -16.92 -16.83 7.90
CA ARG A 129 -16.95 -17.32 9.29
C ARG A 129 -17.08 -18.83 9.36
N LEU A 130 -17.92 -19.44 8.52
CA LEU A 130 -18.08 -20.90 8.46
C LEU A 130 -16.80 -21.57 7.96
N HIS A 131 -16.17 -21.02 6.92
CA HIS A 131 -14.89 -21.51 6.42
C HIS A 131 -13.80 -21.42 7.50
N GLN A 132 -13.68 -20.28 8.18
CA GLN A 132 -12.71 -20.07 9.25
C GLN A 132 -12.97 -20.99 10.45
N ARG A 133 -14.24 -21.20 10.86
CA ARG A 133 -14.60 -22.17 11.90
C ARG A 133 -14.25 -23.60 11.51
N ARG A 134 -14.48 -24.00 10.25
CA ARG A 134 -14.12 -25.32 9.74
C ARG A 134 -12.61 -25.55 9.81
N LEU A 135 -11.81 -24.57 9.38
CA LEU A 135 -10.35 -24.64 9.50
C LEU A 135 -9.88 -24.70 10.95
N ALA A 136 -10.46 -23.88 11.84
CA ALA A 136 -10.09 -23.87 13.25
C ALA A 136 -10.38 -25.21 13.95
N LEU A 137 -11.52 -25.84 13.66
CA LEU A 137 -11.87 -27.17 14.19
C LEU A 137 -10.92 -28.27 13.66
N LEU A 138 -10.57 -28.22 12.38
CA LEU A 138 -9.58 -29.15 11.80
C LEU A 138 -8.22 -29.00 12.47
N LEU A 139 -7.79 -27.76 12.70
CA LEU A 139 -6.52 -27.47 13.35
C LEU A 139 -6.52 -27.93 14.82
N GLN A 140 -7.65 -27.79 15.52
CA GLN A 140 -7.81 -28.29 16.88
C GLN A 140 -7.86 -29.81 16.95
N ALA A 141 -8.52 -30.47 15.99
CA ALA A 141 -8.55 -31.92 15.88
C ALA A 141 -7.15 -32.49 15.59
N LEU A 142 -6.39 -31.86 14.68
CA LEU A 142 -5.00 -32.23 14.40
C LEU A 142 -4.10 -32.06 15.63
N LYS A 143 -4.21 -30.93 16.34
CA LYS A 143 -3.46 -30.71 17.59
C LYS A 143 -3.77 -31.79 18.62
N ARG A 144 -5.04 -32.18 18.79
CA ARG A 144 -5.44 -33.26 19.69
C ARG A 144 -4.88 -34.61 19.25
N ALA A 145 -4.91 -34.92 17.96
CA ALA A 145 -4.37 -36.17 17.44
C ALA A 145 -2.86 -36.30 17.70
N ILE A 146 -2.09 -35.22 17.52
CA ILE A 146 -0.65 -35.18 17.78
C ILE A 146 -0.35 -35.29 19.28
N THR A 147 -1.10 -34.60 20.15
CA THR A 147 -0.91 -34.73 21.60
C THR A 147 -1.26 -36.12 22.14
N VAL A 148 -2.16 -36.86 21.48
CA VAL A 148 -2.50 -38.24 21.85
C VAL A 148 -1.37 -39.20 21.47
N THR A 149 -0.66 -38.95 20.37
CA THR A 149 0.51 -39.77 20.00
C THR A 149 1.70 -39.56 20.94
N ASP A 150 1.86 -38.38 21.54
CA ASP A 150 2.95 -38.11 22.50
C ASP A 150 2.70 -38.72 23.90
N ILE A 151 1.44 -38.97 24.27
CA ILE A 151 1.07 -39.60 25.56
C ILE A 151 1.20 -41.14 25.50
N PHE A 152 1.09 -41.76 24.32
CA PHE A 152 1.08 -43.22 24.16
C PHE A 152 2.47 -43.83 23.82
N LEU A 153 3.49 -43.00 23.62
CA LEU A 153 4.85 -43.45 23.28
C LEU A 153 5.79 -43.84 24.45
N PRO A 154 5.55 -43.53 25.75
CA PRO A 154 6.49 -43.95 26.78
C PRO A 154 6.37 -45.44 27.17
N GLU A 155 5.29 -46.14 26.77
CA GLU A 155 5.00 -47.49 27.26
C GLU A 155 5.63 -48.62 26.43
N LEU A 156 6.25 -48.30 25.28
CA LEU A 156 7.02 -49.27 24.49
C LEU A 156 8.52 -49.27 24.80
N GLN A 157 9.01 -48.34 25.64
CA GLN A 157 10.43 -48.27 25.99
C GLN A 157 10.78 -48.97 27.32
N ASN A 158 9.77 -49.43 28.09
CA ASN A 158 9.97 -50.06 29.41
C ASN A 158 9.49 -51.53 29.46
N ARG A 159 9.65 -52.25 28.34
CA ARG A 159 9.65 -53.72 28.33
C ARG A 159 10.99 -54.20 27.79
N ASN A 160 11.99 -54.27 28.65
CA ASN A 160 13.15 -55.16 28.57
C ASN A 160 13.65 -55.42 29.98
#